data_AF-A0A7W7WAF4-F1
#
_entry.id   AF-A0A7W7WAF4-F1
#
_cell.length_a   1.000
_cell.length_b   1.000
_cell.length_c   1.000
_cell.angle_alpha   90.00
_cell.angle_beta   90.00
_cell.angle_gamma   90.00
#
_symmetry.space_group_name_H-M   'P 1'
#
loop_
_entity.id
_entity.type
_entity.pdbx_description
1 polymer ?
#
loop_
_entity_poly.entity_id
_entity_poly.type
_entity_poly.pdbx_seq_one_letter_code
_entity_poly.pdbx_strand_id
1 'polypeptide(L)' 'MPPHGGFAIGLERWTSRLTGAANIRQTTLFPRDLHRLTP' A
#
# COMPACT_ATOMS: atom_id res chain seq x y z
N MET A 1 28.83 -11.44 9.71
CA MET A 1 27.97 -10.31 9.27
C MET A 1 27.68 -9.44 10.49
N PRO A 2 27.83 -8.10 10.42
CA PRO A 2 27.53 -7.21 11.55
C PRO A 2 26.04 -7.25 11.92
N PRO A 3 25.62 -6.87 13.14
CA PRO A 3 24.19 -6.75 13.49
C PRO A 3 23.50 -5.74 12.57
N HIS A 4 22.33 -6.11 12.05
CA HIS A 4 21.52 -5.26 11.16
C HIS A 4 20.05 -5.39 11.51
N GLY A 5 19.31 -4.31 11.31
CA GLY A 5 17.87 -4.22 11.50
C GLY A 5 17.26 -3.32 10.42
N GLY A 6 15.94 -3.39 10.24
CA GLY A 6 15.23 -2.61 9.24
C GLY A 6 13.74 -2.54 9.52
N PHE A 7 13.05 -1.71 8.76
CA PHE A 7 11.59 -1.60 8.77
C PHE A 7 11.06 -1.49 7.35
N ALA A 8 9.76 -1.69 7.19
CA ALA A 8 9.05 -1.50 5.94
C ALA A 8 7.81 -0.64 6.16
N ILE A 9 7.39 0.05 5.11
CA ILE A 9 6.16 0.83 5.08
C ILE A 9 5.40 0.55 3.79
N GLY A 10 4.07 0.47 3.88
CA GLY A 10 3.21 0.34 2.71
C GLY A 10 2.87 1.72 2.15
N LEU A 11 3.31 2.00 0.92
CA LEU A 11 3.13 3.30 0.27
C LEU A 11 1.65 3.68 0.16
N GLU A 12 0.80 2.76 -0.33
CA GLU A 12 -0.63 2.99 -0.55
C GLU A 12 -1.37 3.18 0.77
N ARG A 13 -0.93 2.49 1.83
CA ARG A 13 -1.51 2.66 3.17
C ARG A 13 -1.13 4.00 3.78
N TRP A 14 0.11 4.43 3.58
CA TRP A 14 0.57 5.73 4.06
C TRP A 14 -0.13 6.87 3.31
N THR A 15 -0.24 6.79 1.98
CA THR A 15 -0.95 7.80 1.18
C THR A 15 -2.44 7.85 1.52
N SER A 16 -3.12 6.71 1.71
CA SER A 16 -4.52 6.68 2.15
C SER A 16 -4.74 7.38 3.49
N ARG A 17 -3.78 7.27 4.43
CA ARG A 17 -3.84 7.99 5.71
C ARG A 17 -3.60 9.49 5.56
N LEU A 18 -2.66 9.90 4.70
CA LEU A 18 -2.39 11.30 4.44
C LEU A 18 -3.56 12.02 3.77
N THR A 19 -4.23 11.37 2.83
CA THR A 19 -5.32 11.98 2.06
C THR A 19 -6.70 11.76 2.67
N GLY A 20 -6.80 10.96 3.75
CA GLY A 20 -8.08 10.61 4.36
C GLY A 20 -8.94 9.70 3.46
N ALA A 21 -8.33 8.95 2.55
CA ALA A 21 -9.05 8.06 1.64
C ALA A 21 -9.81 6.98 2.42
N ALA A 22 -11.11 6.83 2.14
CA ALA A 22 -11.97 5.86 2.81
C ALA A 22 -11.61 4.40 2.44
N ASN A 23 -10.93 4.20 1.31
CA ASN A 23 -10.47 2.88 0.87
C ASN A 23 -9.10 2.99 0.18
N ILE A 24 -8.17 2.07 0.51
CA ILE A 24 -6.82 2.02 -0.06
C ILE A 24 -6.81 1.91 -1.60
N ARG A 25 -7.87 1.35 -2.19
CA ARG A 25 -8.02 1.25 -3.66
C ARG A 25 -8.08 2.61 -4.35
N GLN A 26 -8.42 3.67 -3.62
CA GLN A 26 -8.44 5.05 -4.14
C GLN A 26 -7.02 5.63 -4.29
N THR A 27 -6.03 5.02 -3.64
CA THR A 27 -4.61 5.42 -3.69
C THR A 27 -3.74 4.37 -4.38
N THR A 28 -4.35 3.42 -5.10
CA THR A 28 -3.66 2.39 -5.90
C THR A 28 -4.09 2.53 -7.35
N LEU A 29 -3.13 2.67 -8.27
CA LEU A 29 -3.41 2.94 -9.68
C LEU A 29 -4.21 1.81 -10.37
N PHE A 30 -3.79 0.55 -10.15
CA PHE A 30 -4.47 -0.65 -10.63
C PHE A 30 -4.65 -1.61 -9.44
N PRO A 31 -5.70 -1.44 -8.62
CA PRO A 31 -5.84 -2.18 -7.38
C PRO A 31 -6.05 -3.68 -7.65
N ARG A 32 -5.31 -4.49 -6.91
CA ARG A 32 -5.37 -5.96 -6.96
C ARG A 32 -6.01 -6.51 -5.70
N ASP A 33 -6.88 -7.49 -5.89
CA ASP A 33 -7.50 -8.26 -4.82
C ASP A 33 -7.93 -9.64 -5.35
N LEU A 34 -8.50 -10.48 -4.47
CA LEU A 34 -8.93 -11.85 -4.80
C LEU A 34 -9.90 -11.94 -6.00
N HIS A 35 -10.65 -10.89 -6.29
CA HIS A 35 -11.67 -10.84 -7.34
C HIS A 35 -11.33 -9.89 -8.51
N ARG A 36 -10.21 -9.15 -8.44
CA ARG A 36 -9.81 -8.18 -9.47
C ARG A 36 -8.37 -8.41 -9.95
N LEU A 37 -8.27 -9.02 -11.13
CA LEU A 37 -7.01 -9.32 -11.82
C LEU A 37 -6.85 -8.59 -13.16
N THR A 38 -7.72 -7.65 -13.49
CA THR A 38 -7.61 -6.84 -14.71
C THR A 38 -8.06 -5.38 -14.50
N PRO A 39 -7.47 -4.43 -15.26
CA PRO A 39 -6.11 -4.52 -15.79
C PRO A 39 -5.09 -4.83 -14.70
#